data_AF-A0A958S8Y0-F1
#
_entry.id   AF-A0A958S8Y0-F1
#
_cell.length_a   1.000
_cell.length_b   1.000
_cell.length_c   1.000
_cell.angle_alpha   90.00
_cell.angle_beta   90.00
_cell.angle_gamma   90.00
#
_symmetry.space_group_name_H-M   'P 1'
#
loop_
_entity.id
_entity.type
_entity.pdbx_description
1 polymer ?
#
loop_
_entity_poly.entity_id
_entity_poly.type
_entity_poly.pdbx_seq_one_letter_code
_entity_poly.pdbx_strand_id
1 'polypeptide(L)'
;MIKKYEHIFFDLDRTLWHFDENSKNVLHDIFSQFSLSSYISNAEEFIESYQIINEDLWEQYRKGTIEKEQLRSERFYQTLLKYDKTDRNLSIEIGDYYLEHSPKQTTLLPFTVEVLDYLKEKYI
;
A
#
# COMPACT_ATOMS: atom_id res chain seq x y z
N MET A 1 19.94 -24.35 -28.79
CA MET A 1 18.53 -24.68 -28.49
C MET A 1 17.93 -23.51 -27.73
N ILE A 2 16.73 -23.07 -28.10
CA ILE A 2 16.00 -22.05 -27.32
C ILE A 2 15.40 -22.75 -26.10
N LYS A 3 15.62 -22.18 -24.91
CA LYS A 3 15.10 -22.72 -23.65
C LYS A 3 13.59 -22.45 -23.59
N LYS A 4 12.78 -23.49 -23.48
CA LYS A 4 11.32 -23.37 -23.29
C LYS A 4 11.04 -23.23 -21.80
N TYR A 5 10.33 -22.18 -21.42
CA TYR A 5 9.82 -22.03 -20.05
C TYR A 5 8.51 -22.82 -19.91
N GLU A 6 8.33 -23.49 -18.78
CA GLU A 6 7.10 -24.24 -18.46
C GLU A 6 6.26 -23.51 -17.41
N HIS A 7 6.91 -22.75 -16.52
CA HIS A 7 6.26 -22.02 -15.45
C HIS A 7 6.67 -20.55 -15.47
N ILE A 8 5.70 -19.69 -15.21
CA ILE A 8 5.89 -18.25 -15.05
C ILE A 8 5.38 -17.89 -13.66
N PHE A 9 6.27 -17.36 -12.83
CA PHE A 9 5.93 -16.83 -11.51
C PHE A 9 5.81 -15.32 -11.61
N PHE A 10 4.64 -14.80 -11.25
CA PHE A 10 4.40 -13.38 -11.18
C PHE A 10 4.45 -12.93 -9.72
N ASP A 11 5.12 -11.81 -9.49
CA ASP A 11 4.80 -10.99 -8.33
C ASP A 11 3.42 -10.35 -8.52
N LEU A 12 2.79 -9.91 -7.43
CA LEU A 12 1.45 -9.30 -7.47
C LEU A 12 1.55 -7.77 -7.49
N ASP A 13 2.09 -7.20 -6.41
CA ASP A 13 2.12 -5.76 -6.19
C ASP A 13 3.07 -5.08 -7.17
N ARG A 14 2.59 -4.01 -7.83
CA ARG A 14 3.35 -3.29 -8.88
C ARG A 14 3.78 -4.17 -10.06
N THR A 15 3.16 -5.34 -10.23
CA THR A 15 3.40 -6.25 -11.36
C THR A 15 2.10 -6.58 -12.10
N LEU A 16 1.09 -7.06 -11.37
CA LEU A 16 -0.27 -7.30 -11.89
C LEU A 16 -1.28 -6.35 -11.25
N TRP A 17 -1.17 -6.16 -9.93
CA TRP A 17 -2.06 -5.31 -9.15
C TRP A 17 -1.47 -3.92 -8.98
N HIS A 18 -2.25 -2.87 -9.25
CA HIS A 18 -1.77 -1.49 -9.25
C HIS A 18 -1.66 -0.94 -7.81
N PHE A 19 -0.71 -1.46 -7.04
CA PHE A 19 -0.53 -1.16 -5.62
C PHE A 19 -0.56 0.33 -5.31
N ASP A 20 0.17 1.16 -6.07
CA ASP A 20 0.26 2.59 -5.79
C ASP A 20 -1.09 3.32 -5.88
N GLU A 21 -1.87 3.03 -6.91
CA GLU A 21 -3.17 3.66 -7.13
C GLU A 21 -4.22 3.14 -6.13
N ASN A 22 -4.23 1.83 -5.92
CA ASN A 22 -5.12 1.20 -4.94
C ASN A 22 -4.84 1.68 -3.51
N SER A 23 -3.57 1.75 -3.11
CA SER A 23 -3.13 2.30 -1.82
C SER A 23 -3.54 3.77 -1.68
N LYS A 24 -3.30 4.58 -2.72
CA LYS A 24 -3.69 5.99 -2.75
C LYS A 24 -5.20 6.19 -2.56
N ASN A 25 -6.04 5.37 -3.21
CA ASN A 25 -7.50 5.44 -3.05
C ASN A 25 -7.92 5.21 -1.60
N VAL A 26 -7.38 4.18 -0.94
CA VAL A 26 -7.69 3.89 0.46
C VAL A 26 -7.21 5.01 1.39
N LEU A 27 -6.07 5.65 1.08
CA LEU A 27 -5.57 6.79 1.87
C LEU A 27 -6.45 8.03 1.70
N HIS A 28 -7.01 8.28 0.50
CA HIS A 28 -8.03 9.31 0.32
C HIS A 28 -9.28 9.02 1.14
N ASP A 29 -9.75 7.76 1.13
CA ASP A 29 -10.90 7.34 1.95
C ASP A 29 -10.62 7.60 3.43
N ILE A 30 -9.45 7.17 3.93
CA ILE A 30 -9.00 7.42 5.31
C ILE A 30 -9.03 8.91 5.65
N PHE A 31 -8.50 9.75 4.76
CA PHE A 31 -8.46 11.19 4.99
C PHE A 31 -9.85 11.76 5.26
N SER A 32 -10.84 11.35 4.46
CA SER A 32 -12.23 11.77 4.61
C SER A 32 -12.93 11.12 5.80
N GLN A 33 -12.82 9.79 5.96
CA GLN A 33 -13.52 8.99 6.96
C GLN A 33 -13.14 9.38 8.38
N PHE A 34 -11.86 9.68 8.62
CA PHE A 34 -11.34 10.03 9.94
C PHE A 34 -11.24 11.55 10.16
N SER A 35 -11.84 12.35 9.27
CA SER A 35 -11.87 13.83 9.37
C SER A 35 -10.48 14.44 9.57
N LEU A 36 -9.46 13.92 8.86
CA LEU A 36 -8.08 14.38 8.99
C LEU A 36 -7.89 15.84 8.53
N SER A 37 -8.84 16.36 7.74
CA SER A 37 -8.91 17.76 7.31
C SER A 37 -9.01 18.77 8.47
N SER A 38 -9.30 18.32 9.69
CA SER A 38 -9.29 19.16 10.89
C SER A 38 -7.89 19.55 11.37
N TYR A 39 -6.82 18.89 10.87
CA TYR A 39 -5.42 19.16 11.25
C TYR A 39 -4.41 19.02 10.09
N ILE A 40 -4.80 18.47 8.95
CA ILE A 40 -3.96 18.37 7.74
C ILE A 40 -4.66 19.13 6.60
N SER A 41 -3.92 19.95 5.87
CA SER A 41 -4.51 20.91 4.93
C SER A 41 -5.29 20.25 3.79
N ASN A 42 -4.80 19.11 3.28
CA ASN A 42 -5.43 18.35 2.21
C ASN A 42 -4.97 16.89 2.20
N ALA A 43 -5.64 16.05 1.41
CA ALA A 43 -5.38 14.62 1.33
C ALA A 43 -4.00 14.31 0.72
N GLU A 44 -3.57 15.09 -0.27
CA GLU A 44 -2.29 14.92 -0.94
C GLU A 44 -1.12 15.10 0.03
N GLU A 45 -1.20 16.08 0.94
CA GLU A 45 -0.21 16.34 1.97
C GLU A 45 -0.10 15.17 2.97
N PHE A 46 -1.26 14.60 3.37
CA PHE A 46 -1.32 13.40 4.20
C PHE A 46 -0.70 12.19 3.49
N ILE A 47 -1.07 11.97 2.22
CA ILE A 47 -0.59 10.84 1.41
C ILE A 47 0.91 10.93 1.19
N GLU A 48 1.44 12.11 0.84
CA GLU A 48 2.88 12.31 0.65
C GLU A 48 3.66 12.01 1.94
N SER A 49 3.17 12.53 3.08
CA SER A 49 3.78 12.27 4.38
C SER A 49 3.76 10.77 4.74
N TYR A 50 2.62 10.11 4.52
CA TYR A 50 2.49 8.68 4.71
C TYR A 50 3.46 7.89 3.83
N GLN A 51 3.57 8.23 2.54
CA GLN A 51 4.42 7.51 1.60
C GLN A 51 5.90 7.59 1.99
N ILE A 52 6.39 8.78 2.38
CA ILE A 52 7.77 8.96 2.83
C ILE A 52 8.06 8.11 4.07
N ILE A 53 7.19 8.17 5.08
CA ILE A 53 7.36 7.46 6.35
C ILE A 53 7.22 5.95 6.15
N ASN A 54 6.24 5.52 5.37
CA ASN A 54 6.01 4.11 5.07
C ASN A 54 7.21 3.52 4.31
N GLU A 55 7.79 4.22 3.34
CA GLU A 55 8.98 3.73 2.62
C GLU A 55 10.21 3.61 3.53
N ASP A 56 10.44 4.58 4.42
CA ASP A 56 11.53 4.51 5.41
C ASP A 56 11.36 3.30 6.34
N LEU A 57 10.14 3.05 6.85
CA LEU A 57 9.85 1.87 7.68
C LEU A 57 10.01 0.57 6.88
N TRP A 58 9.62 0.53 5.61
CA TRP A 58 9.89 -0.63 4.75
C TRP A 58 11.39 -0.84 4.53
N GLU A 59 12.17 0.21 4.40
CA GLU A 59 13.63 0.10 4.31
C GLU A 59 14.23 -0.48 5.59
N GLN A 60 13.77 -0.02 6.76
CA GLN A 60 14.15 -0.57 8.05
C GLN A 60 13.79 -2.06 8.19
N TYR A 61 12.57 -2.42 7.78
CA TYR A 61 12.13 -3.82 7.78
C TYR A 61 12.98 -4.69 6.84
N ARG A 62 13.30 -4.22 5.63
CA ARG A 62 14.18 -4.93 4.67
C ARG A 62 15.59 -5.13 5.21
N LYS A 63 16.07 -4.22 6.07
CA LYS A 63 17.36 -4.33 6.78
C LYS A 63 17.28 -5.20 8.04
N GLY A 64 16.09 -5.65 8.44
CA GLY A 64 15.87 -6.41 9.66
C GLY A 64 16.01 -5.59 10.95
N THR A 65 15.91 -4.25 10.87
CA THR A 65 16.04 -3.37 12.04
C THR A 65 14.73 -3.21 12.81
N ILE A 66 13.59 -3.47 12.17
CA ILE A 66 12.28 -3.50 12.79
C ILE A 66 11.52 -4.75 12.36
N GLU A 67 10.60 -5.21 13.21
CA GLU A 67 9.68 -6.29 12.89
C GLU A 67 8.49 -5.80 12.05
N LYS A 68 7.81 -6.72 11.38
CA LYS A 68 6.66 -6.40 10.52
C LYS A 68 5.51 -5.77 11.32
N GLU A 69 5.30 -6.21 12.55
CA GLU A 69 4.30 -5.67 13.48
C GLU A 69 4.61 -4.21 13.81
N GLN A 70 5.89 -3.86 14.00
CA GLN A 70 6.32 -2.48 14.26
C GLN A 70 6.10 -1.60 13.04
N LEU A 71 6.46 -2.06 11.83
CA LEU A 71 6.16 -1.33 10.59
C LEU A 71 4.67 -0.98 10.50
N ARG A 72 3.81 -1.97 10.78
CA ARG A 72 2.35 -1.81 10.70
C ARG A 72 1.80 -0.82 11.72
N SER A 73 2.25 -0.89 12.97
CA SER A 73 1.80 0.01 14.03
C SER A 73 2.34 1.43 13.87
N GLU A 74 3.56 1.58 13.37
CA GLU A 74 4.25 2.86 13.36
C GLU A 74 3.95 3.72 12.13
N ARG A 75 3.67 3.14 10.96
CA ARG A 75 3.49 3.92 9.71
C ARG A 75 2.40 5.00 9.81
N PHE A 76 1.27 4.70 10.43
CA PHE A 76 0.19 5.68 10.60
C PHE A 76 0.43 6.57 11.81
N TYR A 77 0.97 6.02 12.90
CA TYR A 77 1.28 6.81 14.09
C TYR A 77 2.31 7.91 13.78
N GLN A 78 3.42 7.56 13.12
CA GLN A 78 4.44 8.52 12.72
C GLN A 78 3.93 9.53 11.69
N THR A 79 3.03 9.12 10.79
CA THR A 79 2.37 10.06 9.86
C THR A 79 1.56 11.10 10.59
N LEU A 80 0.72 10.68 11.55
CA LEU A 80 -0.09 11.61 12.36
C LEU A 80 0.78 12.49 13.26
N LEU A 81 1.89 11.96 13.78
CA LEU A 81 2.81 12.69 14.64
C LEU A 81 3.44 13.91 13.94
N LYS A 82 3.63 13.86 12.61
CA LYS A 82 4.09 15.01 11.82
C LYS A 82 3.15 16.23 11.88
N TYR A 83 1.89 16.00 12.26
CA TYR A 83 0.84 16.99 12.40
C TYR A 83 0.41 17.19 13.86
N ASP A 84 1.33 16.95 14.79
CA ASP A 84 1.13 17.06 16.25
C ASP A 84 -0.02 16.20 16.80
N LYS A 85 -0.48 15.20 16.04
CA LYS A 85 -1.55 14.28 16.45
C LYS A 85 -0.94 13.01 17.07
N THR A 86 -0.93 12.94 18.40
CA THR A 86 -0.31 11.87 19.20
C THR A 86 -1.27 10.74 19.59
N ASP A 87 -2.45 10.71 18.97
CA ASP A 87 -3.52 9.75 19.29
C ASP A 87 -3.22 8.36 18.71
N ARG A 88 -2.68 7.47 19.54
CA ARG A 88 -2.37 6.09 19.14
C ARG A 88 -3.61 5.29 18.77
N ASN A 89 -4.74 5.51 19.43
CA ASN A 89 -5.96 4.76 19.12
C ASN A 89 -6.44 5.10 17.72
N LEU A 90 -6.43 6.38 17.35
CA LEU A 90 -6.73 6.80 15.98
C LEU A 90 -5.79 6.15 14.96
N SER A 91 -4.48 6.07 15.24
CA SER A 91 -3.53 5.42 14.32
C SER A 91 -3.82 3.93 14.12
N ILE A 92 -4.31 3.24 15.16
CA ILE A 92 -4.71 1.83 15.10
C ILE A 92 -5.98 1.69 14.26
N GLU A 93 -7.00 2.52 14.51
CA GLU A 93 -8.25 2.50 13.74
C GLU A 93 -8.01 2.77 12.25
N ILE A 94 -7.14 3.72 11.92
CA ILE A 94 -6.72 3.98 10.53
C ILE A 94 -5.96 2.77 9.95
N GLY A 95 -5.08 2.15 10.73
CA GLY A 95 -4.32 0.96 10.33
C GLY A 95 -5.22 -0.22 9.99
N ASP A 96 -6.22 -0.48 10.84
CA ASP A 96 -7.21 -1.53 10.64
C ASP A 96 -8.09 -1.24 9.43
N TYR A 97 -8.55 0.00 9.28
CA TYR A 97 -9.29 0.43 8.09
C TYR A 97 -8.48 0.21 6.82
N TYR A 98 -7.21 0.61 6.80
CA TYR A 98 -6.33 0.43 5.65
C TYR A 98 -6.19 -1.05 5.30
N LEU A 99 -5.99 -1.92 6.30
CA LEU A 99 -5.84 -3.37 6.09
C LEU A 99 -7.12 -4.04 5.59
N GLU A 100 -8.28 -3.58 6.06
CA GLU A 100 -9.57 -4.11 5.64
C GLU A 100 -9.93 -3.68 4.21
N HIS A 101 -9.58 -2.46 3.80
CA HIS A 101 -10.04 -1.87 2.54
C HIS A 101 -9.04 -2.03 1.39
N SER A 102 -7.73 -2.11 1.66
CA SER A 102 -6.70 -2.36 0.64
C SER A 102 -7.00 -3.57 -0.26
N PRO A 103 -7.33 -4.77 0.26
CA PRO A 103 -7.59 -5.93 -0.59
C PRO A 103 -8.89 -5.86 -1.39
N LYS A 104 -9.77 -4.87 -1.11
CA LYS A 104 -11.02 -4.67 -1.84
C LYS A 104 -10.84 -3.81 -3.10
N GLN A 105 -9.67 -3.20 -3.29
CA GLN A 105 -9.36 -2.38 -4.46
C GLN A 105 -9.04 -3.26 -5.68
N THR A 106 -9.48 -2.83 -6.86
CA THR A 106 -9.50 -3.68 -8.07
C THR A 106 -8.69 -3.14 -9.23
N THR A 107 -7.95 -2.03 -9.08
CA THR A 107 -7.15 -1.49 -10.19
C THR A 107 -5.98 -2.40 -10.50
N LEU A 108 -5.83 -2.75 -11.77
CA LEU A 108 -4.74 -3.55 -12.31
C LEU A 108 -3.79 -2.67 -13.12
N LEU A 109 -2.56 -3.13 -13.31
CA LEU A 109 -1.67 -2.48 -14.28
C LEU A 109 -2.20 -2.66 -15.71
N PRO A 110 -1.84 -1.76 -16.65
CA PRO A 110 -2.28 -1.87 -18.03
C PRO A 110 -1.96 -3.25 -18.63
N PHE A 111 -2.90 -3.77 -19.42
CA PHE A 111 -2.79 -5.05 -20.13
C PHE A 111 -2.66 -6.30 -19.25
N THR A 112 -2.77 -6.21 -17.92
CA THR A 112 -2.65 -7.37 -17.01
C THR A 112 -3.57 -8.52 -17.41
N VAL A 113 -4.86 -8.26 -17.67
CA VAL A 113 -5.82 -9.30 -18.04
C VAL A 113 -5.48 -9.92 -19.40
N GLU A 114 -5.21 -9.09 -20.41
CA GLU A 114 -4.85 -9.54 -21.77
C GLU A 114 -3.60 -10.44 -21.75
N VAL A 115 -2.56 -10.03 -21.04
CA VAL A 115 -1.30 -10.78 -20.92
C VAL A 115 -1.54 -12.12 -20.21
N LEU A 116 -2.29 -12.12 -19.12
CA LEU A 116 -2.58 -13.35 -18.38
C LEU A 116 -3.42 -14.33 -19.20
N ASP A 117 -4.42 -13.85 -19.93
CA ASP A 117 -5.23 -14.68 -20.83
C ASP A 117 -4.37 -15.29 -21.94
N TYR A 118 -3.51 -14.49 -22.58
CA TYR A 118 -2.58 -14.99 -23.60
C TYR A 118 -1.59 -16.04 -23.07
N LEU A 119 -1.04 -15.83 -21.88
CA LEU A 119 -0.02 -16.72 -21.31
C LEU A 119 -0.64 -18.02 -20.78
N LYS A 120 -1.85 -17.96 -20.23
CA LYS A 120 -2.59 -19.14 -19.75
C LYS A 120 -2.79 -20.20 -20.83
N GLU A 121 -2.97 -19.79 -22.09
CA GLU A 121 -3.12 -20.74 -23.22
C GLU A 121 -1.79 -21.41 -23.63
N LYS A 122 -0.65 -20.84 -23.24
CA LYS A 122 0.68 -21.22 -23.75
C LYS A 122 1.55 -21.95 -22.75
N TYR A 123 1.28 -21.78 -21.47
CA TYR A 123 2.03 -22.34 -20.36
C TYR A 123 1.04 -23.09 -19.45
N ILE A 124 0.78 -24.36 -19.83
CA ILE A 124 -0.07 -25.34 -19.12
C ILE A 124 0.82 -26.28 -18.32
#